data_AF-A0A381TP00-F1
#
_entry.id   AF-A0A381TP00-F1
#
_cell.length_a   1.000
_cell.length_b   1.000
_cell.length_c   1.000
_cell.angle_alpha   90.00
_cell.angle_beta   90.00
_cell.angle_gamma   90.00
#
_symmetry.space_group_name_H-M   'P 1'
#
loop_
_entity.id
_entity.type
_entity.pdbx_description
1 polymer ?
#
loop_
_entity_poly.entity_id
_entity_poly.type
_entity_poly.pdbx_seq_one_letter_code
_entity_poly.pdbx_strand_id
1 'polypeptide(L)'
;MFIVLAVIITTGYFGGCLGKTTVERDEAIRIARQQIDFVPEKTNAELGRQGFPPTAVWGITFWIEAKDGGDGFERRTAVEVHAETGEVLDKHSDP
;
A
#
# COMPACT_ATOMS: atom_id res chain seq x y z
N MET A 1 12.62 -20.89 -21.92
CA MET A 1 13.40 -21.07 -20.69
C MET A 1 14.42 -19.93 -20.61
N PHE A 2 14.55 -19.31 -19.43
CA PHE A 2 15.31 -18.08 -19.07
C PHE A 2 14.66 -16.77 -19.58
N ILE A 3 14.45 -15.72 -18.77
CA ILE A 3 15.38 -15.14 -17.78
C ILE A 3 14.62 -14.67 -16.51
N VAL A 4 15.18 -15.04 -15.36
CA VAL A 4 14.92 -14.48 -14.03
C VAL A 4 15.32 -13.01 -14.02
N LEU A 5 14.42 -12.08 -13.71
CA LEU A 5 14.80 -10.71 -13.34
C LEU A 5 14.41 -10.42 -11.90
N ALA A 6 15.42 -10.56 -11.03
CA ALA A 6 15.41 -10.13 -9.66
C ALA A 6 15.67 -8.62 -9.60
N VAL A 7 14.72 -7.81 -9.13
CA VAL A 7 14.92 -6.38 -8.79
C VAL A 7 13.72 -5.97 -7.89
N ILE A 8 13.78 -5.37 -6.70
CA ILE A 8 14.79 -4.97 -5.73
C ILE A 8 14.00 -4.86 -4.39
N ILE A 9 14.58 -5.34 -3.29
CA ILE A 9 14.15 -4.98 -1.93
C ILE A 9 14.71 -3.59 -1.63
N THR A 10 13.92 -2.54 -1.80
CA THR A 10 14.14 -1.18 -1.26
C THR A 10 12.76 -0.55 -1.06
N THR A 11 12.31 -0.07 0.09
CA THR A 11 12.96 0.42 1.30
C THR A 11 11.91 0.33 2.40
N GLY A 12 12.07 -0.60 3.34
CA GLY A 12 11.52 -0.44 4.67
C GLY A 12 12.40 0.57 5.40
N TYR A 13 11.83 1.68 5.84
CA TYR A 13 12.21 2.49 7.02
C TYR A 13 11.57 3.88 6.85
N PHE A 14 10.39 4.09 7.44
CA PHE A 14 9.94 5.34 8.06
C PHE A 14 8.66 5.04 8.84
N GLY A 15 8.79 4.14 9.82
CA GLY A 15 7.84 4.13 10.94
C GLY A 15 8.19 5.29 11.84
N GLY A 16 7.29 6.28 11.97
CA GLY A 16 7.38 7.24 13.07
C GLY A 16 6.81 8.62 12.78
N CYS A 17 5.55 8.84 13.14
CA CYS A 17 5.14 10.02 13.92
C CYS A 17 3.68 9.94 14.47
N LEU A 18 2.86 9.00 14.01
CA LEU A 18 1.39 9.10 14.18
C LEU A 18 0.75 8.23 15.28
N GLY A 19 1.56 7.66 16.20
CA GLY A 19 1.08 6.95 17.39
C GLY A 19 1.11 5.42 17.25
N LYS A 20 1.00 4.71 18.38
CA LYS A 20 0.89 3.25 18.41
C LYS A 20 -0.50 2.84 17.92
N THR A 21 -0.57 2.21 16.76
CA THR A 21 -1.76 1.52 16.25
C THR A 21 -1.66 0.04 16.61
N THR A 22 -2.79 -0.66 16.79
CA THR A 22 -2.75 -2.11 17.02
C THR A 22 -2.23 -2.87 15.79
N VAL A 23 -2.60 -2.43 14.60
CA VAL A 23 -2.09 -2.96 13.33
C VAL A 23 -0.85 -2.16 12.93
N GLU A 24 0.28 -2.84 12.87
CA GLU A 24 1.55 -2.27 12.42
C GLU A 24 1.56 -2.09 10.90
N ARG A 25 2.42 -1.17 10.41
CA ARG A 25 2.55 -0.85 8.98
C ARG A 25 2.71 -2.08 8.10
N ASP A 26 3.60 -2.99 8.48
CA ASP A 26 3.91 -4.17 7.67
C ASP A 26 2.76 -5.18 7.64
N GLU A 27 1.96 -5.24 8.71
CA GLU A 27 0.74 -6.03 8.75
C GLU A 27 -0.34 -5.44 7.86
N ALA A 28 -0.53 -4.11 7.89
CA ALA A 28 -1.46 -3.42 6.99
C ALA A 28 -1.07 -3.65 5.52
N ILE A 29 0.22 -3.58 5.17
CA ILE A 29 0.71 -3.89 3.82
C ILE A 29 0.40 -5.34 3.45
N ARG A 30 0.60 -6.31 4.36
CA ARG A 30 0.30 -7.72 4.12
C ARG A 30 -1.20 -7.94 3.84
N ILE A 31 -2.08 -7.31 4.61
CA ILE A 31 -3.54 -7.38 4.42
C ILE A 31 -3.91 -6.77 3.06
N ALA A 32 -3.39 -5.58 2.77
CA ALA A 32 -3.66 -4.87 1.52
C ALA A 32 -3.12 -5.62 0.29
N ARG A 33 -1.98 -6.32 0.41
CA ARG A 33 -1.37 -7.09 -0.67
C ARG A 33 -2.27 -8.24 -1.16
N GLN A 34 -3.13 -8.77 -0.28
CA GLN A 34 -4.11 -9.80 -0.62
C GLN A 34 -5.28 -9.27 -1.46
N GLN A 35 -5.44 -7.93 -1.55
CA GLN A 35 -6.53 -7.29 -2.28
C GLN A 35 -6.20 -6.96 -3.74
N ILE A 36 -4.93 -7.14 -4.15
CA ILE A 36 -4.46 -6.86 -5.51
C ILE A 36 -4.08 -8.15 -6.25
N ASP A 37 -4.30 -8.16 -7.56
CA ASP A 37 -4.08 -9.30 -8.46
C ASP A 37 -2.79 -9.21 -9.27
N PHE A 38 -2.00 -8.15 -9.07
CA PHE A 38 -0.73 -7.90 -9.77
C PHE A 38 0.46 -7.91 -8.80
N VAL A 39 1.67 -7.90 -9.35
CA VAL A 39 2.91 -7.72 -8.57
C VAL A 39 3.30 -6.24 -8.67
N PRO A 40 3.23 -5.47 -7.57
CA PRO A 40 3.57 -4.05 -7.61
C PRO A 40 5.09 -3.86 -7.66
N GLU A 41 5.53 -2.83 -8.39
CA GLU A 41 6.92 -2.41 -8.42
C GLU A 41 7.25 -1.46 -7.26
N LYS A 42 6.23 -0.70 -6.84
CA LYS A 42 6.32 0.25 -5.73
C LYS A 42 5.17 0.05 -4.76
N THR A 43 5.45 0.33 -3.50
CA THR A 43 4.48 0.28 -2.41
C THR A 43 4.68 1.49 -1.50
N ASN A 44 3.61 2.21 -1.22
CA ASN A 44 3.57 3.26 -0.22
C ASN A 44 2.55 2.91 0.87
N ALA A 45 2.81 3.35 2.10
CA ALA A 45 1.96 3.09 3.24
C ALA A 45 1.97 4.32 4.15
N GLU A 46 0.81 4.94 4.30
CA GLU A 46 0.63 6.16 5.08
C GLU A 46 -0.46 5.94 6.13
N LEU A 47 -0.23 6.42 7.35
CA LEU A 47 -1.23 6.41 8.40
C LEU A 47 -1.97 7.75 8.37
N GLY A 48 -3.29 7.71 8.34
CA GLY A 48 -4.17 8.87 8.36
C GLY A 48 -5.30 8.71 9.37
N ARG A 49 -6.15 9.73 9.44
CA ARG A 49 -7.43 9.66 10.16
C ARG A 49 -8.56 10.05 9.22
N GLN A 50 -9.66 9.31 9.27
CA GLN A 50 -10.82 9.50 8.41
C GLN A 50 -12.12 9.49 9.21
N GLY A 51 -13.12 10.23 8.72
CA GLY A 51 -14.47 10.25 9.29
C GLY A 51 -14.64 11.07 10.57
N PHE A 52 -15.84 10.97 11.15
CA PHE A 52 -16.21 11.55 12.44
C PHE A 52 -17.09 10.54 13.22
N PRO A 53 -16.64 10.02 14.39
CA PRO A 53 -15.38 10.31 15.06
C PRO A 53 -14.15 9.86 14.23
N PRO A 54 -12.97 10.45 14.46
CA PRO A 54 -11.78 10.17 13.67
C PRO A 54 -11.27 8.75 13.92
N THR A 55 -11.24 7.95 12.87
CA THR A 55 -10.73 6.57 12.86
C THR A 55 -9.34 6.54 12.23
N ALA A 56 -8.39 5.84 12.85
CA ALA A 56 -7.05 5.65 12.28
C ALA A 56 -7.10 4.63 11.13
N VAL A 57 -6.55 5.01 9.97
CA VAL A 57 -6.61 4.21 8.73
C VAL A 57 -5.25 4.21 8.05
N TRP A 58 -4.78 3.02 7.66
CA TRP A 58 -3.64 2.84 6.78
C TRP A 58 -4.09 2.95 5.32
N GLY A 59 -3.60 3.95 4.59
CA GLY A 59 -3.70 4.03 3.14
C GLY A 59 -2.49 3.35 2.50
N ILE A 60 -2.72 2.20 1.85
CA ILE A 60 -1.67 1.43 1.18
C ILE A 60 -1.84 1.54 -0.33
N THR A 61 -0.86 2.11 -1.01
CA THR A 61 -0.88 2.29 -2.46
C THR A 61 0.15 1.39 -3.12
N PHE A 62 -0.31 0.59 -4.08
CA PHE A 62 0.48 -0.29 -4.92
C PHE A 62 0.45 0.21 -6.36
N TRP A 63 1.60 0.29 -7.03
CA TRP A 63 1.62 0.66 -8.45
C TRP A 63 2.76 0.03 -9.26
N ILE A 64 2.54 0.00 -10.58
CA ILE A 64 3.51 -0.33 -11.63
C ILE A 64 3.81 0.98 -12.37
N GLU A 65 5.08 1.33 -12.57
CA GLU A 65 5.46 2.54 -13.29
C GLU A 65 5.09 2.43 -14.78
N ALA A 66 4.80 3.57 -15.43
CA ALA A 66 4.53 3.58 -16.85
C ALA A 66 5.79 3.19 -17.66
N LYS A 67 5.67 2.18 -18.53
CA LYS A 67 6.80 1.68 -19.36
C LYS A 67 7.42 2.72 -20.28
N ASP A 68 6.67 3.75 -20.59
CA ASP A 68 6.97 4.85 -21.50
C ASP A 68 7.64 6.06 -20.81
N GLY A 69 7.95 5.96 -19.52
CA GLY A 69 8.76 6.97 -18.81
C GLY A 69 8.05 8.32 -18.59
N GLY A 70 6.72 8.36 -18.72
CA GLY A 70 5.90 9.49 -18.32
C GLY A 70 5.63 9.52 -16.81
N ASP A 71 5.07 10.64 -16.32
CA ASP A 71 4.73 10.86 -14.90
C ASP A 71 3.48 10.07 -14.43
N GLY A 72 3.32 8.83 -14.89
CA GLY A 72 2.12 8.01 -14.70
C GLY A 72 2.38 6.60 -14.14
N PHE A 73 1.30 5.83 -14.02
CA PHE A 73 1.32 4.44 -13.62
C PHE A 73 0.64 3.59 -14.70
N GLU A 74 1.16 2.39 -14.95
CA GLU A 74 0.49 1.38 -15.79
C GLU A 74 -0.69 0.75 -15.05
N ARG A 75 -0.61 0.69 -13.72
CA ARG A 75 -1.68 0.24 -12.85
C ARG A 75 -1.43 0.75 -11.45
N ARG A 76 -2.47 1.25 -10.78
CA ARG A 76 -2.43 1.64 -9.37
C ARG A 76 -3.61 1.05 -8.62
N THR A 77 -3.39 0.66 -7.37
CA THR A 77 -4.49 0.32 -6.45
C THR A 77 -4.16 0.85 -5.06
N ALA A 78 -5.07 1.64 -4.51
CA ALA A 78 -5.07 2.08 -3.13
C ALA A 78 -6.03 1.21 -2.31
N VAL A 79 -5.61 0.80 -1.12
CA VAL A 79 -6.39 0.00 -0.18
C VAL A 79 -6.37 0.70 1.16
N GLU A 80 -7.54 0.90 1.74
CA GLU A 80 -7.70 1.47 3.07
C GLU A 80 -7.89 0.34 4.10
N VAL A 81 -7.07 0.32 5.15
CA VAL A 81 -7.11 -0.69 6.21
C VAL A 81 -7.28 -0.01 7.57
N HIS A 82 -8.26 -0.45 8.34
CA HIS A 82 -8.50 0.07 9.69
C HIS A 82 -7.31 -0.24 10.61
N ALA A 83 -6.69 0.80 11.18
CA ALA A 83 -5.41 0.66 11.88
C ALA A 83 -5.50 -0.04 13.24
N GLU A 84 -6.70 -0.23 13.79
CA GLU A 84 -6.90 -1.02 15.02
C GLU A 84 -7.38 -2.47 14.79
N THR A 85 -8.08 -2.75 13.69
CA THR A 85 -8.78 -4.04 13.49
C THR A 85 -8.22 -4.85 12.34
N GLY A 86 -7.54 -4.20 11.38
CA GLY A 86 -7.07 -4.83 10.15
C GLY A 86 -8.17 -5.04 9.11
N GLU A 87 -9.37 -4.49 9.35
CA GLU A 87 -10.47 -4.55 8.40
C GLU A 87 -10.15 -3.74 7.14
N VAL A 88 -10.42 -4.29 5.96
CA VAL A 88 -10.34 -3.55 4.70
C VAL A 88 -11.59 -2.68 4.57
N LEU A 89 -11.39 -1.37 4.58
CA LEU A 89 -12.46 -0.38 4.53
C LEU A 89 -12.85 -0.02 3.11
N ASP A 90 -11.86 0.16 2.23
CA ASP A 90 -12.09 0.50 0.83
C ASP A 90 -10.96 0.00 -0.08
N LYS A 91 -11.25 -0.12 -1.37
CA LYS A 91 -10.29 -0.43 -2.43
C LYS A 91 -10.60 0.41 -3.67
N HIS A 92 -9.64 1.24 -4.06
CA HIS A 92 -9.70 2.03 -5.27
C HIS A 92 -8.64 1.58 -6.28
N SER A 93 -9.05 1.21 -7.49
CA SER A 93 -8.15 0.77 -8.54
C SER A 93 -8.22 1.72 -9.72
N ASP A 94 -7.06 2.25 -10.12
CA ASP A 94 -6.89 3.06 -11.31
C ASP A 94 -6.14 2.22 -12.37
N PRO A 95 -6.77 1.95 -13.52
CA PRO A 95 -6.14 1.23 -14.63
C PRO A 95 -5.14 2.10 -15.40
#